data_AF-A0A2G8LJQ7-F1
#
_entry.id   AF-A0A2G8LJQ7-F1
#
_cell.length_a   1.000
_cell.length_b   1.000
_cell.length_c   1.000
_cell.angle_alpha   90.00
_cell.angle_beta   90.00
_cell.angle_gamma   90.00
#
_symmetry.space_group_name_H-M   'P 1'
#
loop_
_entity.id
_entity.type
_entity.pdbx_description
1 polymer ?
#
loop_
_entity_poly.entity_id
_entity_poly.type
_entity_poly.pdbx_seq_one_letter_code
_entity_poly.pdbx_strand_id
1 'polypeptide(L)'
;MCSIPVDGRPHLPYIGRIESMWESWGSIMVVRVKWFYHPEETKGCAANIEGKMALYQSSHVDENDIQTISPICEVLSREEYKLSAMGKIPKNSVIDNEDIYYLAGTTTQQRGVCQHSSEDIKF
;
A
#
# COMPACT_ATOMS: atom_id res chain seq x y z
N MET A 1 -4.09 -6.92 2.81
CA MET A 1 -2.93 -6.06 3.15
C MET A 1 -3.18 -5.48 4.55
N CYS A 2 -2.25 -4.74 5.14
CA CYS A 2 -2.44 -3.99 6.38
C CYS A 2 -2.25 -2.49 6.14
N SER A 3 -2.91 -1.69 6.96
CA SER A 3 -2.60 -0.28 7.15
C SER A 3 -2.11 -0.04 8.59
N ILE A 4 -1.27 0.98 8.78
CA ILE A 4 -0.88 1.51 10.09
C ILE A 4 -1.16 3.02 10.07
N PRO A 5 -2.08 3.53 10.91
CA PRO A 5 -2.38 4.95 10.97
C PRO A 5 -1.17 5.75 11.44
N VAL A 6 -0.99 6.95 10.87
CA VAL A 6 0.06 7.89 11.29
C VAL A 6 -0.59 9.09 11.95
N ASP A 7 -0.23 9.36 13.20
CA ASP A 7 -0.75 10.50 13.95
C ASP A 7 -0.52 11.82 13.18
N GLY A 8 -1.62 12.55 12.96
CA GLY A 8 -1.61 13.82 12.23
C GLY A 8 -1.58 13.71 10.70
N ARG A 9 -1.61 12.49 10.11
CA ARG A 9 -1.74 12.28 8.66
C ARG A 9 -2.76 11.19 8.32
N PRO A 10 -4.07 11.43 8.59
CA PRO A 10 -5.12 10.43 8.35
C PRO A 10 -5.28 10.03 6.88
N HIS A 11 -4.75 10.81 5.94
CA HIS A 11 -4.85 10.54 4.50
C HIS A 11 -3.66 9.76 3.92
N LEU A 12 -2.65 9.43 4.74
CA LEU A 12 -1.44 8.72 4.32
C LEU A 12 -1.04 7.67 5.38
N PRO A 13 -1.89 6.65 5.61
CA PRO A 13 -1.50 5.53 6.45
C PRO A 13 -0.36 4.73 5.79
N TYR A 14 0.47 4.07 6.59
CA TYR A 14 1.46 3.15 6.02
C TYR A 14 0.78 1.87 5.53
N ILE A 15 0.97 1.52 4.26
CA ILE A 15 0.34 0.34 3.67
C ILE A 15 1.37 -0.78 3.46
N GLY A 16 1.06 -1.98 3.94
CA GLY A 16 1.97 -3.13 3.93
C GLY A 16 1.33 -4.45 3.49
N ARG A 17 2.14 -5.34 2.92
CA ARG A 17 1.81 -6.76 2.76
C ARG A 17 2.44 -7.54 3.91
N ILE A 18 1.61 -8.28 4.65
CA ILE A 18 2.11 -9.25 5.64
C ILE A 18 2.78 -10.41 4.90
N GLU A 19 4.04 -10.66 5.19
CA GLU A 19 4.83 -11.76 4.62
C GLU A 19 4.86 -12.97 5.59
N SER A 20 4.97 -12.72 6.89
CA SER A 20 4.97 -13.76 7.92
C SER A 20 4.61 -13.19 9.30
N MET A 21 4.17 -14.06 10.20
CA MET A 21 3.89 -13.74 11.60
C MET A 21 4.48 -14.84 12.49
N TRP A 22 5.05 -14.48 13.64
CA TRP A 22 5.60 -15.44 14.60
C TRP A 22 5.58 -14.90 16.03
N GLU A 23 5.71 -15.80 16.99
CA GLU A 23 5.99 -15.46 18.39
C GLU A 23 7.50 -15.46 18.59
N SER A 24 8.05 -14.36 19.10
CA SER A 24 9.47 -14.23 19.43
C SER A 24 9.75 -14.62 20.89
N TRP A 25 11.03 -14.64 21.26
CA TRP A 25 11.45 -14.90 22.63
C TRP A 25 10.87 -13.86 23.60
N GLY A 26 10.14 -14.31 24.61
CA GLY A 26 9.41 -13.42 25.53
C GLY A 26 7.93 -13.23 25.18
N SER A 27 7.36 -14.07 24.31
CA SER A 27 5.94 -14.08 23.94
C SER A 27 5.45 -12.79 23.29
N ILE A 28 6.33 -12.14 22.54
CA ILE A 28 6.00 -10.97 21.72
C ILE A 28 5.62 -11.45 20.32
N MET A 29 4.43 -11.07 19.88
CA MET A 29 3.91 -11.40 18.55
C MET A 29 4.45 -10.40 17.53
N VAL A 30 5.21 -10.90 16.57
CA VAL A 30 5.89 -10.11 15.55
C VAL A 30 5.30 -10.40 14.18
N VAL A 31 5.18 -9.36 13.36
CA VAL A 31 4.80 -9.43 11.95
C VAL A 31 5.95 -8.93 11.08
N ARG A 32 6.22 -9.61 9.96
CA ARG A 32 7.13 -9.13 8.91
C ARG A 32 6.31 -8.53 7.79
N VAL A 33 6.57 -7.26 7.47
CA VAL A 33 5.77 -6.49 6.53
C VAL A 33 6.63 -6.01 5.38
N LYS A 34 6.14 -6.18 4.15
CA LYS A 34 6.70 -5.58 2.95
C LYS A 34 5.92 -4.32 2.60
N TRP A 35 6.61 -3.19 2.53
CA TRP A 35 5.97 -1.88 2.44
C TRP A 35 5.61 -1.44 1.03
N PHE A 36 4.46 -0.79 0.92
CA PHE A 36 4.09 0.09 -0.17
C PHE A 36 4.31 1.55 0.24
N TYR A 37 4.44 2.42 -0.74
CA TYR A 37 4.62 3.85 -0.51
C TYR A 37 3.66 4.68 -1.34
N HIS A 38 3.10 5.70 -0.72
CA HIS A 38 2.39 6.74 -1.42
C HIS A 38 3.36 7.56 -2.29
N PRO A 39 2.91 8.08 -3.44
CA PRO A 39 3.74 8.94 -4.30
C PRO A 39 4.37 10.11 -3.52
N GLU A 40 3.65 10.70 -2.55
CA GLU A 40 4.10 11.80 -1.69
C GLU A 40 5.28 11.41 -0.79
N GLU A 41 5.43 10.14 -0.47
CA GLU A 41 6.53 9.60 0.36
C GLU A 41 7.77 9.29 -0.48
N THR A 42 7.64 9.31 -1.80
CA THR A 42 8.72 8.99 -2.74
C THR A 42 9.30 10.24 -3.38
N LYS A 43 10.63 10.30 -3.47
CA LYS A 43 11.31 11.38 -4.20
C LYS A 43 11.18 11.14 -5.71
N GLY A 44 10.55 12.06 -6.43
CA GLY A 44 10.51 12.06 -7.90
C GLY A 44 9.32 11.35 -8.55
N CYS A 45 8.42 10.72 -7.78
CA CYS A 45 7.33 9.92 -8.33
C CYS A 45 5.94 10.55 -8.12
N ALA A 46 5.84 11.59 -7.30
CA ALA A 46 4.61 12.37 -7.11
C ALA A 46 4.16 13.15 -8.36
N ALA A 47 5.07 13.41 -9.32
CA ALA A 47 4.84 14.41 -10.37
C ALA A 47 3.85 13.98 -11.49
N ASN A 48 3.46 12.71 -11.58
CA ASN A 48 2.67 12.22 -12.73
C ASN A 48 1.58 11.20 -12.40
N ILE A 49 1.23 11.02 -11.12
CA ILE A 49 0.18 10.06 -10.74
C ILE A 49 -1.09 10.79 -10.31
N GLU A 50 -2.13 10.68 -11.13
CA GLU A 50 -3.49 11.05 -10.76
C GLU A 50 -4.09 9.98 -9.83
N GLY A 51 -4.18 10.28 -8.53
CA GLY A 51 -5.03 9.53 -7.61
C GLY A 51 -4.50 9.46 -6.18
N LYS A 52 -5.34 9.82 -5.20
CA LYS A 52 -5.04 9.75 -3.76
C LYS A 52 -4.78 8.31 -3.25
N MET A 53 -5.20 7.30 -4.02
CA MET A 53 -5.16 5.88 -3.62
C MET A 53 -4.03 5.10 -4.32
N ALA A 54 -3.07 5.80 -4.93
CA ALA A 54 -1.93 5.19 -5.60
C ALA A 54 -0.91 4.66 -4.60
N LEU A 55 -0.34 3.50 -4.89
CA LEU A 55 0.75 2.90 -4.13
C LEU A 55 1.87 2.37 -5.03
N TYR A 56 3.11 2.56 -4.59
CA TYR A 56 4.29 1.95 -5.17
C TYR A 56 4.76 0.78 -4.33
N GLN A 57 4.86 -0.40 -4.94
CA GLN A 57 5.45 -1.55 -4.28
C GLN A 57 6.96 -1.34 -4.09
N SER A 58 7.46 -1.60 -2.89
CA SER A 58 8.90 -1.52 -2.62
C SER A 58 9.52 -2.89 -2.32
N SER A 59 10.85 -2.92 -2.21
CA SER A 59 11.60 -4.04 -1.63
C SER A 59 11.85 -3.87 -0.13
N HIS A 60 11.34 -2.80 0.49
CA HIS A 60 11.56 -2.54 1.91
C HIS A 60 10.71 -3.51 2.74
N VAL A 61 11.39 -4.19 3.67
CA VAL A 61 10.77 -5.15 4.59
C VAL A 61 11.30 -4.88 5.99
N ASP A 62 10.41 -4.88 6.97
CA ASP A 62 10.74 -4.74 8.39
C ASP A 62 9.90 -5.68 9.25
N GLU A 63 10.10 -5.58 10.57
CA GLU A 63 9.39 -6.32 11.59
C GLU A 63 8.67 -5.33 12.51
N ASN A 64 7.40 -5.59 12.80
CA ASN A 64 6.56 -4.74 13.65
C ASN A 64 5.83 -5.58 14.70
N ASP A 65 5.34 -4.93 15.76
CA ASP A 65 4.43 -5.57 16.70
C ASP A 65 3.07 -5.79 16.02
N ILE A 66 2.50 -6.99 16.14
CA ILE A 66 1.22 -7.33 15.50
C ILE A 66 0.08 -6.40 15.92
N GLN A 67 0.16 -5.80 17.11
CA GLN A 67 -0.85 -4.88 17.65
C GLN A 67 -0.89 -3.54 16.92
N THR A 68 0.12 -3.24 16.09
CA THR A 68 0.18 -2.00 15.29
C THR A 68 -0.59 -2.09 13.97
N ILE A 69 -1.05 -3.28 13.60
CA ILE A 69 -1.78 -3.51 12.35
C ILE A 69 -3.26 -3.12 12.50
N SER A 70 -3.76 -2.13 11.73
CA SER A 70 -5.20 -1.86 11.59
C SER A 70 -5.54 -0.74 10.58
N PRO A 71 -6.66 -0.80 9.83
CA PRO A 71 -7.45 -1.97 9.41
C PRO A 71 -6.85 -2.70 8.18
N ILE A 72 -7.50 -3.80 7.78
CA ILE A 72 -7.18 -4.51 6.53
C ILE A 72 -7.57 -3.64 5.35
N CYS A 73 -6.64 -3.46 4.42
CA CYS A 73 -6.88 -2.80 3.14
C CYS A 73 -6.67 -3.75 1.96
N GLU A 74 -7.15 -3.32 0.79
CA GLU A 74 -7.01 -4.03 -0.47
C GLU A 74 -6.16 -3.20 -1.44
N VAL A 75 -5.24 -3.88 -2.14
CA VAL A 75 -4.40 -3.25 -3.17
C VAL A 75 -4.64 -4.01 -4.46
N LEU A 76 -5.29 -3.35 -5.41
CA LEU A 76 -5.72 -3.92 -6.70
C LEU A 76 -4.74 -3.57 -7.82
N SER A 77 -4.86 -4.26 -8.96
CA SER A 77 -4.31 -3.76 -10.22
C SER A 77 -5.01 -2.46 -10.65
N ARG A 78 -4.42 -1.72 -11.58
CA ARG A 78 -5.02 -0.49 -12.11
C ARG A 78 -6.35 -0.76 -12.82
N GLU A 79 -6.45 -1.87 -13.55
CA GLU A 79 -7.66 -2.32 -14.25
C GLU A 79 -8.75 -2.69 -13.26
N GLU A 80 -8.40 -3.51 -12.26
CA GLU A 80 -9.33 -3.96 -11.22
C GLU A 80 -9.89 -2.77 -10.44
N TYR A 81 -9.04 -1.80 -10.10
CA TYR A 81 -9.45 -0.57 -9.44
C TYR A 81 -10.43 0.24 -10.29
N LYS A 82 -10.17 0.41 -11.59
CA LYS A 82 -11.07 1.11 -12.53
C LYS A 82 -12.41 0.37 -12.65
N LEU A 83 -12.39 -0.95 -12.77
CA LEU A 83 -13.60 -1.76 -12.87
C LEU A 83 -14.43 -1.74 -11.58
N SER A 84 -13.76 -1.75 -10.42
CA SER A 84 -14.36 -1.59 -9.10
C SER A 84 -15.01 -0.20 -8.92
N ALA A 85 -14.34 0.86 -9.36
CA ALA A 85 -14.90 2.21 -9.37
C ALA A 85 -16.13 2.35 -10.28
N MET A 86 -16.21 1.57 -11.36
CA MET A 86 -17.38 1.49 -12.25
C MET A 86 -18.48 0.55 -11.74
N GLY A 87 -18.30 -0.09 -10.57
CA GLY A 87 -19.25 -1.06 -10.01
C GLY A 87 -19.36 -2.37 -10.79
N LYS A 88 -18.35 -2.70 -11.63
CA LYS A 88 -18.34 -3.90 -12.48
C LYS A 88 -17.78 -5.14 -11.80
N ILE A 89 -17.08 -4.97 -10.67
CA ILE A 89 -16.54 -6.07 -9.86
C ILE A 89 -17.17 -5.97 -8.46
N PRO A 90 -17.62 -7.09 -7.87
CA PRO A 90 -18.09 -7.10 -6.50
C PRO A 90 -16.96 -6.67 -5.56
N LYS A 91 -17.22 -5.61 -4.79
CA LYS A 91 -16.32 -5.15 -3.73
C LYS A 91 -16.44 -6.07 -2.53
N ASN A 92 -15.34 -6.26 -1.80
CA ASN A 92 -15.42 -6.88 -0.50
C ASN A 92 -16.20 -5.96 0.43
N SER A 93 -17.40 -6.36 0.85
CA SER A 93 -18.29 -5.55 1.69
C SER A 93 -17.73 -5.28 3.10
N VAL A 94 -16.64 -5.95 3.48
CA VAL A 94 -15.93 -5.76 4.75
C VAL A 94 -14.93 -4.60 4.66
N ILE A 95 -14.50 -4.20 3.46
CA ILE A 95 -13.48 -3.17 3.23
C ILE A 95 -14.16 -1.89 2.77
N ASP A 96 -13.89 -0.79 3.50
CA ASP A 96 -14.41 0.52 3.12
C ASP A 96 -13.74 1.01 1.83
N ASN A 97 -14.46 1.82 1.04
CA ASN A 97 -13.91 2.35 -0.22
C ASN A 97 -12.64 3.20 0.00
N GLU A 98 -12.46 3.75 1.21
CA GLU A 98 -11.28 4.52 1.60
C GLU A 98 -10.05 3.63 1.85
N ASP A 99 -10.25 2.31 1.99
CA ASP A 99 -9.21 1.29 2.22
C ASP A 99 -8.89 0.46 0.95
N ILE A 100 -9.34 0.93 -0.22
CA ILE A 100 -9.02 0.31 -1.52
C ILE A 100 -8.01 1.18 -2.25
N TYR A 101 -6.83 0.61 -2.49
CA TYR A 101 -5.71 1.22 -3.19
C TYR A 101 -5.43 0.51 -4.51
N TYR A 102 -4.61 1.13 -5.36
CA TYR A 102 -4.14 0.50 -6.60
C TYR A 102 -2.62 0.57 -6.75
N LEU A 103 -2.05 -0.47 -7.35
CA LEU A 103 -0.64 -0.55 -7.64
C LEU A 103 -0.30 0.33 -8.86
N ALA A 104 0.50 1.37 -8.62
CA ALA A 104 0.91 2.33 -9.63
C ALA A 104 2.31 2.05 -10.21
N GLY A 105 3.06 1.14 -9.58
CA GLY A 105 4.40 0.78 -10.01
C GLY A 105 5.27 0.21 -8.89
N THR A 106 6.57 0.20 -9.11
CA THR A 106 7.58 -0.21 -8.13
C THR A 106 8.53 0.93 -7.79
N THR A 107 9.07 0.94 -6.58
CA THR A 107 10.06 1.93 -6.14
C THR A 107 11.23 1.27 -5.44
N THR A 108 12.43 1.77 -5.75
CA THR A 108 13.62 1.51 -4.95
C THR A 108 13.82 2.70 -4.02
N GLN A 109 13.16 2.64 -2.85
CA GLN A 109 13.26 3.60 -1.74
C GLN A 109 14.62 4.30 -1.61
N GLN A 110 15.71 3.52 -1.71
CA GLN A 110 17.08 3.99 -1.54
C GLN A 110 17.62 4.88 -2.66
N ARG A 111 17.05 4.82 -3.88
CA ARG A 111 17.56 5.53 -5.06
C ARG A 111 16.62 6.63 -5.56
N GLY A 112 15.40 6.73 -5.02
CA GLY A 112 14.40 7.69 -5.51
C GLY A 112 13.99 7.41 -6.97
N VAL A 113 14.10 6.16 -7.40
CA VAL A 113 13.70 5.74 -8.75
C VAL A 113 12.41 4.93 -8.63
N CYS A 114 11.37 5.42 -9.28
CA CYS A 114 10.13 4.67 -9.48
C CYS A 114 10.01 4.20 -10.92
N GLN A 115 9.52 2.98 -11.09
CA GLN A 115 9.09 2.43 -12.36
C GLN A 115 7.57 2.40 -12.32
N HIS A 116 6.92 3.18 -13.19
CA HIS A 116 5.47 3.14 -13.33
C HIS A 116 5.03 1.81 -13.91
N SER A 117 3.85 1.31 -13.51
CA SER A 117 3.19 0.26 -14.27
C SER A 117 2.95 0.76 -15.70
N SER A 118 3.01 -0.14 -16.68
CA SER A 118 2.78 0.17 -18.10
C SER A 118 1.42 0.84 -18.36
N GLU A 119 0.49 0.73 -17.42
CA GLU A 119 -0.90 1.21 -17.49
C GLU A 119 -1.08 2.64 -16.95
N ASP A 120 -0.07 3.21 -16.30
CA ASP A 120 -0.07 4.58 -15.76
C ASP A 120 0.81 5.57 -16.56
N ILE A 121 1.48 5.09 -17.62
CA ILE A 121 2.14 5.98 -18.59
C ILE A 121 1.06 6.53 -19.54
N LYS A 122 0.54 7.71 -19.24
CA LYS A 122 -0.20 8.50 -20.24
C LYS A 122 0.82 9.05 -21.26
N PHE A 123 0.67 8.66 -22.53
CA PHE A 123 1.27 9.40 -23.66
C PHE A 123 0.60 10.76 -23.83
#